data_AF-A0A7Y5LSE5-F1
#
_entry.id   AF-A0A7Y5LSE5-F1
#
_cell.length_a   1.000
_cell.length_b   1.000
_cell.length_c   1.000
_cell.angle_alpha   90.00
_cell.angle_beta   90.00
_cell.angle_gamma   90.00
#
_symmetry.space_group_name_H-M   'P 1'
#
loop_
_entity.id
_entity.type
_entity.pdbx_description
1 polymer ?
#
loop_
_entity_poly.entity_id
_entity_poly.type
_entity_poly.pdbx_seq_one_letter_code
_entity_poly.pdbx_strand_id
1 'polypeptide(L)'
;MLMRSFIIALFFIWTQSFAQMPMDSTAFDFWVGEWTATWSNADGSTGKGQNRIVKILDGKVIQEHFEDESGFKGTSLSVYTPVQKKWRQAWADNQGGYFDFEGDMSDGKKIFKTKIREANGKQYMSRMLFYDIKTDAFTWDWEKTEDGGKTWALQWRIQYVRKK
;
A
#
# COMPACT_ATOMS: atom_id res chain seq x y z
N MET A 1 0.52 -62.48 23.56
CA MET A 1 0.54 -61.64 22.34
C MET A 1 -0.23 -60.36 22.67
N LEU A 2 0.46 -59.31 23.16
CA LEU A 2 -0.16 -58.08 23.65
C LEU A 2 -0.41 -57.11 22.48
N MET A 3 -1.68 -56.75 22.26
CA MET A 3 -2.11 -55.78 21.27
C MET A 3 -2.00 -54.36 21.88
N ARG A 4 -1.07 -53.55 21.36
CA ARG A 4 -0.91 -52.15 21.75
C ARG A 4 -1.94 -51.28 21.03
N SER A 5 -2.82 -50.63 21.78
CA SER A 5 -3.77 -49.65 21.25
C SER A 5 -3.03 -48.34 20.93
N PHE A 6 -3.13 -47.88 19.69
CA PHE A 6 -2.66 -46.55 19.28
C PHE A 6 -3.83 -45.56 19.39
N ILE A 7 -3.71 -44.57 20.28
CA ILE A 7 -4.61 -43.42 20.33
C ILE A 7 -4.08 -42.41 19.32
N ILE A 8 -4.83 -42.17 18.24
CA ILE A 8 -4.55 -41.09 17.29
C ILE A 8 -5.12 -39.80 17.90
N ALA A 9 -4.23 -38.91 18.34
CA ALA A 9 -4.61 -37.56 18.77
C ALA A 9 -4.88 -36.69 17.53
N LEU A 10 -6.14 -36.33 17.32
CA LEU A 10 -6.56 -35.36 16.30
C LEU A 10 -6.22 -33.94 16.79
N PHE A 11 -5.16 -33.35 16.23
CA PHE A 11 -4.85 -31.93 16.42
C PHE A 11 -5.79 -31.10 15.52
N PHE A 12 -6.76 -30.43 16.13
CA PHE A 12 -7.54 -29.38 15.48
C PHE A 12 -6.62 -28.17 15.26
N ILE A 13 -6.14 -28.00 14.03
CA ILE A 13 -5.47 -26.77 13.62
C ILE A 13 -6.54 -25.69 13.44
N TRP A 14 -6.67 -24.79 14.41
CA TRP A 14 -7.49 -23.59 14.26
C TRP A 14 -6.77 -22.64 13.30
N THR A 15 -7.20 -22.62 12.04
CA THR A 15 -6.81 -21.54 11.12
C THR A 15 -7.50 -20.27 11.57
N GLN A 16 -6.79 -19.41 12.29
CA GLN A 16 -7.22 -18.03 12.53
C GLN A 16 -7.30 -17.35 11.15
N SER A 17 -8.51 -17.17 10.63
CA SER A 17 -8.72 -16.24 9.52
C SER A 17 -8.49 -14.84 10.07
N PHE A 18 -7.42 -14.19 9.64
CA PHE A 18 -7.27 -12.75 9.87
C PHE A 18 -8.36 -12.05 9.07
N ALA A 19 -9.42 -11.63 9.76
CA ALA A 19 -10.43 -10.79 9.15
C ALA A 19 -9.78 -9.47 8.75
N GLN A 20 -9.90 -9.09 7.48
CA GLN A 20 -9.53 -7.77 7.02
C GLN A 20 -10.33 -6.74 7.82
N MET A 21 -9.67 -6.00 8.72
CA MET A 21 -10.37 -4.97 9.48
C MET A 21 -10.87 -3.90 8.51
N PRO A 22 -12.16 -3.52 8.54
CA PRO A 22 -12.70 -2.54 7.61
C PRO A 22 -12.03 -1.19 7.88
N MET A 23 -11.42 -0.61 6.84
CA MET A 23 -10.93 0.76 6.91
C MET A 23 -12.13 1.71 6.93
N ASP A 24 -12.11 2.66 7.85
CA ASP A 24 -13.08 3.76 7.85
C ASP A 24 -12.65 4.87 6.85
N SER A 25 -13.49 5.89 6.73
CA SER A 25 -13.27 7.03 5.83
C SER A 25 -12.13 7.96 6.26
N THR A 26 -11.47 7.71 7.39
CA THR A 26 -10.35 8.50 7.93
C THR A 26 -9.03 7.73 7.86
N ALA A 27 -9.04 6.47 7.42
CA ALA A 27 -7.87 5.61 7.41
C ALA A 27 -6.64 6.25 6.75
N PHE A 28 -6.80 7.05 5.70
CA PHE A 28 -5.69 7.70 5.00
C PHE A 28 -5.44 9.18 5.40
N ASP A 29 -6.07 9.68 6.47
CA ASP A 29 -5.92 11.08 6.91
C ASP A 29 -4.50 11.42 7.38
N PHE A 30 -3.74 10.43 7.86
CA PHE A 30 -2.34 10.61 8.25
C PHE A 30 -1.47 11.18 7.11
N TRP A 31 -1.85 10.91 5.86
CA TRP A 31 -1.11 11.28 4.67
C TRP A 31 -1.27 12.76 4.30
N VAL A 32 -2.35 13.41 4.77
CA VAL A 32 -2.67 14.80 4.42
C VAL A 32 -1.63 15.75 5.02
N GLY A 33 -1.07 16.60 4.16
CA GLY A 33 -0.01 17.54 4.50
C GLY A 33 1.01 17.73 3.38
N GLU A 34 2.10 18.40 3.73
CA GLU A 34 3.24 18.59 2.85
C GLU A 34 4.45 17.81 3.38
N TRP A 35 5.12 17.10 2.48
CA TRP A 35 6.15 16.14 2.82
C TRP A 35 7.37 16.30 1.92
N THR A 36 8.54 16.09 2.50
CA THR A 36 9.76 15.74 1.78
C THR A 36 9.87 14.22 1.72
N ALA A 37 10.04 13.71 0.51
CA ALA A 37 10.26 12.31 0.21
C ALA A 37 11.73 12.05 -0.10
N THR A 38 12.32 11.00 0.46
CA THR A 38 13.70 10.58 0.16
C THR A 38 13.80 9.07 -0.03
N TRP A 39 14.71 8.63 -0.90
CA TRP A 39 14.98 7.22 -1.18
C TRP A 39 16.42 7.00 -1.62
N SER A 40 16.85 5.73 -1.62
CA SER A 40 18.15 5.32 -2.16
C SER A 40 17.99 4.85 -3.60
N ASN A 41 18.73 5.45 -4.53
CA ASN A 41 18.83 5.02 -5.91
C ASN A 41 19.74 3.78 -6.04
N ALA A 42 19.66 3.10 -7.19
CA ALA A 42 20.47 1.91 -7.47
C ALA A 42 21.98 2.20 -7.49
N ASP A 43 22.37 3.42 -7.82
CA ASP A 43 23.77 3.89 -7.81
C ASP A 43 24.25 4.34 -6.42
N GLY A 44 23.42 4.21 -5.39
CA GLY A 44 23.69 4.63 -4.02
C GLY A 44 23.47 6.12 -3.75
N SER A 45 23.12 6.92 -4.75
CA SER A 45 22.75 8.31 -4.55
C SER A 45 21.39 8.43 -3.83
N THR A 46 21.13 9.58 -3.21
CA THR A 46 19.84 9.86 -2.56
C THR A 46 18.94 10.61 -3.52
N GLY A 47 17.82 10.02 -3.89
CA GLY A 47 16.74 10.72 -4.58
C GLY A 47 15.88 11.51 -3.60
N LYS A 48 15.31 12.61 -4.09
CA LYS A 48 14.48 13.52 -3.30
C LYS A 48 13.26 13.97 -4.11
N GLY A 49 12.15 14.13 -3.41
CA GLY A 49 10.94 14.70 -3.97
C GLY A 49 10.12 15.43 -2.93
N GLN A 50 9.07 16.07 -3.40
CA GLN A 50 8.09 16.77 -2.60
C GLN A 50 6.72 16.18 -2.90
N ASN A 51 5.91 16.05 -1.86
CA ASN A 51 4.55 15.57 -2.00
C ASN A 51 3.60 16.48 -1.22
N ARG A 52 2.62 17.06 -1.91
CA ARG A 52 1.55 17.85 -1.30
C ARG A 52 0.26 17.06 -1.42
N ILE A 53 -0.33 16.71 -0.28
CA ILE A 53 -1.55 15.94 -0.19
C ILE A 53 -2.63 16.78 0.47
N VAL A 54 -3.74 16.97 -0.24
CA VAL A 54 -4.85 17.82 0.20
C VAL A 54 -6.18 17.08 0.16
N LYS A 55 -7.11 17.53 1.00
CA LYS A 55 -8.51 17.14 0.86
C LYS A 55 -9.23 18.12 -0.06
N ILE A 56 -9.97 17.58 -1.03
CA ILE A 56 -10.82 18.32 -1.97
C ILE A 56 -12.26 17.79 -1.89
N LEU A 57 -13.19 18.43 -2.60
CA LEU A 57 -14.61 18.01 -2.68
C LEU A 57 -15.21 17.79 -1.28
N ASP A 58 -15.21 18.84 -0.46
CA ASP A 58 -15.76 18.86 0.90
C ASP A 58 -15.18 17.78 1.83
N GLY A 59 -13.89 17.49 1.65
CA GLY A 59 -13.18 16.54 2.50
C GLY A 59 -13.33 15.08 2.09
N LYS A 60 -14.01 14.78 0.97
CA LYS A 60 -14.34 13.41 0.55
C LYS A 60 -13.29 12.75 -0.33
N VAL A 61 -12.43 13.55 -0.98
CA VAL A 61 -11.36 13.04 -1.85
C VAL A 61 -10.02 13.57 -1.36
N ILE A 62 -9.03 12.69 -1.28
CA ILE A 62 -7.63 13.04 -1.05
C ILE A 62 -6.96 13.13 -2.42
N GLN A 63 -6.35 14.28 -2.72
CA GLN A 63 -5.55 14.50 -3.92
C GLN A 63 -4.08 14.64 -3.56
N GLU A 64 -3.25 13.90 -4.28
CA GLU A 64 -1.78 13.93 -4.18
C GLU A 64 -1.16 14.76 -5.30
N HIS A 65 -0.08 15.46 -5.00
CA HIS A 65 0.77 16.15 -5.97
C HIS A 65 2.23 15.84 -5.65
N PHE A 66 2.79 14.84 -6.33
CA PHE A 66 4.18 14.42 -6.21
C PHE A 66 5.04 15.03 -7.31
N GLU A 67 6.22 15.51 -6.95
CA GLU A 67 7.25 15.97 -7.90
C GLU A 67 8.64 15.64 -7.34
N ASP A 68 9.54 15.13 -8.18
CA ASP A 68 10.95 14.91 -7.82
C ASP A 68 11.91 15.88 -8.50
N GLU A 69 13.18 15.84 -8.09
CA GLU A 69 14.25 16.71 -8.61
C GLU A 69 14.56 16.45 -10.11
N SER A 70 14.11 15.33 -10.68
CA SER A 70 14.27 15.03 -12.11
C SER A 70 13.17 15.63 -12.99
N GLY A 71 12.11 16.20 -12.38
CA GLY A 71 10.94 16.70 -13.07
C GLY A 71 9.86 15.63 -13.33
N PHE A 72 9.99 14.44 -12.74
CA PHE A 72 8.92 13.47 -12.71
C PHE A 72 7.76 13.98 -11.84
N LYS A 73 6.53 13.79 -12.30
CA LYS A 73 5.31 14.28 -11.63
C LYS A 73 4.27 13.19 -11.56
N GLY A 74 3.69 13.02 -10.38
CA GLY A 74 2.60 12.09 -10.13
C GLY A 74 1.43 12.77 -9.42
N THR A 75 0.22 12.26 -9.64
CA THR A 75 -0.97 12.65 -8.88
C THR A 75 -1.85 11.44 -8.64
N SER A 76 -2.60 11.48 -7.55
CA SER A 76 -3.65 10.51 -7.29
C SER A 76 -4.92 11.16 -6.77
N LEU A 77 -6.04 10.50 -7.00
CA LEU A 77 -7.33 10.77 -6.38
C LEU A 77 -7.74 9.55 -5.58
N SER A 78 -7.81 9.69 -4.26
CA SER A 78 -8.20 8.63 -3.33
C SER A 78 -9.54 8.96 -2.70
N VAL A 79 -10.49 8.03 -2.76
CA VAL A 79 -11.87 8.21 -2.28
C VAL A 79 -12.33 7.01 -1.46
N TYR A 80 -12.97 7.27 -0.33
CA TYR A 80 -13.70 6.25 0.40
C TYR A 80 -15.11 6.09 -0.19
N THR A 81 -15.46 4.86 -0.52
CA THR A 81 -16.78 4.49 -1.06
C THR A 81 -17.64 3.89 0.06
N PRO A 82 -18.65 4.60 0.59
CA PRO A 82 -19.40 4.16 1.78
C PRO A 82 -20.21 2.87 1.55
N VAL A 83 -20.71 2.67 0.32
CA VAL A 83 -21.51 1.49 -0.05
C VAL A 83 -20.68 0.22 0.02
N GLN A 84 -19.47 0.26 -0.55
CA GLN A 84 -18.55 -0.89 -0.55
C GLN A 84 -17.67 -0.93 0.71
N LYS A 85 -17.69 0.13 1.53
CA LYS A 85 -16.79 0.34 2.68
C LYS A 85 -15.31 0.18 2.30
N LYS A 86 -14.95 0.68 1.11
CA LYS A 86 -13.62 0.50 0.51
C LYS A 86 -13.04 1.82 0.06
N TRP A 87 -11.74 1.96 0.21
CA TRP A 87 -10.98 2.99 -0.47
C TRP A 87 -10.70 2.59 -1.92
N ARG A 88 -10.72 3.57 -2.81
CA ARG A 88 -10.30 3.44 -4.22
C ARG A 88 -9.33 4.56 -4.53
N GLN A 89 -8.31 4.26 -5.32
CA GLN A 89 -7.38 5.28 -5.79
C GLN A 89 -7.14 5.12 -7.29
N ALA A 90 -7.13 6.24 -7.99
CA ALA A 90 -6.58 6.35 -9.33
C ALA A 90 -5.29 7.17 -9.22
N TRP A 91 -4.19 6.64 -9.72
CA TRP A 91 -2.90 7.32 -9.76
C TRP A 91 -2.45 7.46 -11.22
N ALA A 92 -1.82 8.59 -11.55
CA ALA A 92 -1.26 8.85 -12.88
C ALA A 92 0.02 9.70 -12.79
N ASP A 93 0.84 9.64 -13.83
CA ASP A 93 2.08 10.43 -13.94
C ASP A 93 2.24 11.15 -15.28
N ASN A 94 3.26 12.02 -15.36
CA ASN A 94 3.62 12.78 -16.56
C ASN A 94 4.33 11.95 -17.64
N GLN A 95 4.53 10.65 -17.44
CA GLN A 95 5.03 9.71 -18.44
C GLN A 95 3.92 8.84 -19.04
N GLY A 96 2.66 9.06 -18.63
CA GLY A 96 1.49 8.32 -19.10
C GLY A 96 1.22 7.02 -18.33
N GLY A 97 1.87 6.83 -17.19
CA GLY A 97 1.55 5.75 -16.25
C GLY A 97 0.19 5.94 -15.62
N TYR A 98 -0.50 4.83 -15.37
CA TYR A 98 -1.80 4.81 -14.69
C TYR A 98 -1.94 3.54 -13.85
N PHE A 99 -2.50 3.68 -12.65
CA PHE A 99 -2.87 2.56 -11.80
C PHE A 99 -4.24 2.80 -11.15
N ASP A 100 -5.04 1.73 -11.09
CA ASP A 100 -6.23 1.65 -10.26
C ASP A 100 -5.99 0.76 -9.05
N PHE A 101 -6.26 1.28 -7.87
CA PHE A 101 -6.04 0.57 -6.61
C PHE A 101 -7.32 0.42 -5.81
N GLU A 102 -7.38 -0.68 -5.06
CA GLU A 102 -8.30 -0.88 -3.94
C GLU A 102 -7.52 -0.74 -2.64
N GLY A 103 -8.12 -0.03 -1.68
CA GLY A 103 -7.54 0.07 -0.36
C GLY A 103 -7.70 -1.22 0.42
N ASP A 104 -6.69 -1.55 1.21
CA ASP A 104 -6.65 -2.70 2.09
C ASP A 104 -5.89 -2.43 3.39
N MET A 105 -5.92 -3.34 4.36
CA MET A 105 -5.15 -3.20 5.61
C MET A 105 -4.69 -4.54 6.18
N SER A 106 -3.38 -4.76 6.30
CA SER A 106 -2.80 -5.99 6.87
C SER A 106 -1.75 -5.64 7.91
N ASP A 107 -1.76 -6.32 9.06
CA ASP A 107 -0.73 -6.19 10.11
C ASP A 107 -0.47 -4.74 10.53
N GLY A 108 -1.54 -3.95 10.67
CA GLY A 108 -1.49 -2.52 11.01
C GLY A 108 -1.01 -1.59 9.88
N LYS A 109 -0.62 -2.14 8.72
CA LYS A 109 -0.16 -1.39 7.56
C LYS A 109 -1.34 -1.06 6.65
N LYS A 110 -1.41 0.18 6.19
CA LYS A 110 -2.43 0.64 5.24
C LYS A 110 -1.93 0.38 3.83
N ILE A 111 -2.80 -0.08 2.95
CA ILE A 111 -2.42 -0.60 1.64
C ILE A 111 -3.29 0.01 0.55
N PHE A 112 -2.71 0.29 -0.61
CA PHE A 112 -3.42 0.40 -1.89
C PHE A 112 -2.86 -0.67 -2.83
N LYS A 113 -3.69 -1.57 -3.35
CA LYS A 113 -3.25 -2.68 -4.21
C LYS A 113 -4.03 -2.77 -5.51
N THR A 114 -3.34 -3.12 -6.59
CA THR A 114 -3.99 -3.37 -7.88
C THR A 114 -4.78 -4.67 -7.83
N LYS A 115 -5.69 -4.86 -8.79
CA LYS A 115 -6.26 -6.19 -9.03
C LYS A 115 -5.19 -7.17 -9.52
N ILE A 116 -5.46 -8.46 -9.36
CA ILE A 116 -4.64 -9.52 -9.94
C ILE A 116 -4.74 -9.43 -11.46
N ARG A 117 -3.59 -9.42 -12.12
CA ARG A 117 -3.46 -9.62 -13.56
C ARG A 117 -2.78 -10.95 -13.82
N GLU A 118 -3.38 -11.78 -14.65
CA GLU A 118 -2.77 -13.04 -15.08
C GLU A 118 -2.05 -12.87 -16.41
N ALA A 119 -0.82 -13.37 -16.48
CA ALA A 119 -0.05 -13.46 -17.73
C ALA A 119 1.01 -14.56 -17.60
N ASN A 120 1.23 -15.34 -18.66
CA ASN A 120 2.26 -16.40 -18.71
C ASN A 120 2.20 -17.38 -17.52
N GLY A 121 0.99 -17.72 -17.05
CA GLY A 121 0.79 -18.61 -15.89
C GLY A 121 1.16 -18.01 -14.53
N LYS A 122 1.47 -16.71 -14.47
CA LYS A 122 1.80 -15.96 -13.25
C LYS A 122 0.68 -14.99 -12.89
N GLN A 123 0.60 -14.66 -11.60
CA GLN A 123 -0.38 -13.74 -11.02
C GLN A 123 0.32 -12.51 -10.49
N TYR A 124 0.15 -11.39 -11.20
CA TYR A 124 0.81 -10.14 -10.91
C TYR A 124 -0.08 -9.20 -10.12
N MET A 125 0.49 -8.57 -9.10
CA MET A 125 -0.09 -7.40 -8.43
C MET A 125 1.02 -6.44 -8.02
N SER A 126 0.65 -5.18 -7.85
CA SER A 126 1.48 -4.20 -7.17
C SER A 126 0.72 -3.62 -5.98
N ARG A 127 1.45 -3.18 -4.95
CA ARG A 127 0.86 -2.49 -3.80
C ARG A 127 1.74 -1.35 -3.29
N MET A 128 1.08 -0.31 -2.83
CA MET A 128 1.60 0.69 -1.91
C MET A 128 1.38 0.20 -0.48
N LEU A 129 2.40 0.29 0.36
CA LEU A 129 2.36 -0.10 1.76
C LEU A 129 2.80 1.08 2.64
N PHE A 130 1.92 1.55 3.52
CA PHE A 130 2.18 2.66 4.44
C PHE A 130 2.30 2.12 5.86
N TYR A 131 3.43 2.38 6.51
CA TYR A 131 3.73 1.87 7.85
C TYR A 131 4.70 2.79 8.61
N ASP A 132 4.95 2.46 9.88
CA ASP A 132 5.70 3.31 10.83
C ASP A 132 5.15 4.75 10.89
N ILE A 133 3.83 4.86 10.80
CA ILE A 133 3.11 6.12 10.71
C ILE A 133 3.20 6.86 12.05
N LYS A 134 3.84 8.02 12.01
CA LYS A 134 3.93 9.02 13.08
C LYS A 134 3.23 10.29 12.62
N THR A 135 3.13 11.27 13.53
CA THR A 135 2.57 12.59 13.19
C THR A 135 3.33 13.26 12.04
N ASP A 136 4.66 13.12 12.01
CA ASP A 136 5.57 13.87 11.14
C ASP A 136 6.41 12.98 10.20
N ALA A 137 6.22 11.66 10.21
CA ALA A 137 6.94 10.75 9.35
C ALA A 137 6.17 9.45 9.08
N PHE A 138 6.46 8.80 7.95
CA PHE A 138 6.05 7.41 7.67
C PHE A 138 6.96 6.80 6.60
N THR A 139 6.92 5.48 6.47
CA THR A 139 7.53 4.78 5.32
C THR A 139 6.46 4.38 4.31
N TRP A 140 6.79 4.57 3.04
CA TRP A 140 6.02 4.11 1.90
C TRP A 140 6.85 3.11 1.09
N ASP A 141 6.31 1.92 0.88
CA ASP A 141 6.92 0.92 0.00
C ASP A 141 6.04 0.65 -1.22
N TRP A 142 6.68 0.55 -2.38
CA TRP A 142 6.14 -0.04 -3.58
C TRP A 142 6.63 -1.47 -3.70
N GLU A 143 5.70 -2.42 -3.71
CA GLU A 143 6.02 -3.85 -3.81
C GLU A 143 5.27 -4.48 -4.98
N LYS A 144 5.89 -5.52 -5.56
CA LYS A 144 5.31 -6.33 -6.63
C LYS A 144 5.32 -7.80 -6.24
N THR A 145 4.28 -8.53 -6.67
CA THR A 145 4.22 -9.99 -6.60
C THR A 145 4.04 -10.58 -8.00
N GLU A 146 4.50 -11.82 -8.19
CA GLU A 146 4.27 -12.62 -9.40
C GLU A 146 3.60 -13.97 -9.10
N ASP A 147 3.25 -14.23 -7.84
CA ASP A 147 2.70 -15.50 -7.35
C ASP A 147 1.37 -15.33 -6.60
N GLY A 148 0.65 -14.25 -6.90
CA GLY A 148 -0.68 -13.97 -6.32
C GLY A 148 -0.61 -13.46 -4.88
N GLY A 149 0.52 -12.86 -4.50
CA GLY A 149 0.70 -12.25 -3.17
C GLY A 149 1.26 -13.18 -2.11
N LYS A 150 1.80 -14.36 -2.49
CA LYS A 150 2.50 -15.25 -1.57
C LYS A 150 3.88 -14.70 -1.20
N THR A 151 4.56 -14.09 -2.17
CA THR A 151 5.81 -13.35 -1.97
C THR A 151 5.72 -11.95 -2.57
N TRP A 152 6.42 -11.01 -1.95
CA TRP A 152 6.46 -9.60 -2.35
C TRP A 152 7.90 -9.14 -2.48
N ALA A 153 8.24 -8.57 -3.63
CA ALA A 153 9.53 -7.97 -3.89
C ALA A 153 9.42 -6.44 -3.73
N LEU A 154 10.22 -5.88 -2.82
CA LEU A 154 10.38 -4.43 -2.69
C LEU A 154 10.98 -3.86 -3.97
N GLN A 155 10.26 -2.95 -4.61
CA GLN A 155 10.70 -2.24 -5.81
C GLN A 155 11.23 -0.86 -5.45
N TRP A 156 10.58 -0.20 -4.49
CA TRP A 156 10.97 1.14 -4.07
C TRP A 156 10.54 1.40 -2.64
N ARG A 157 11.41 2.02 -1.85
CA ARG A 157 11.13 2.48 -0.49
C ARG A 157 11.37 3.98 -0.42
N ILE A 158 10.38 4.70 0.08
CA ILE A 158 10.44 6.15 0.27
C ILE A 158 10.19 6.47 1.74
N GLN A 159 11.07 7.29 2.30
CA GLN A 159 10.91 7.88 3.62
C GLN A 159 10.22 9.24 3.46
N TYR A 160 9.09 9.40 4.14
CA TYR A 160 8.36 10.66 4.19
C TYR A 160 8.63 11.36 5.51
N VAL A 161 8.98 12.64 5.44
CA VAL A 161 9.12 13.54 6.60
C VAL A 161 8.33 14.81 6.32
N ARG A 162 7.53 15.28 7.28
CA ARG A 162 6.76 16.52 7.11
C ARG A 162 7.69 17.69 6.82
N LYS A 163 7.25 18.58 5.94
CA LYS A 163 7.88 19.90 5.81
C LYS A 163 7.66 20.67 7.11
N LYS A 164 8.72 21.38 7.53
CA LYS A 164 8.67 22.33 8.66
C LYS A 164 8.11 23.66 8.20
#